data_AF-A0A2T6K7R3-F1
#
_entry.id   AF-A0A2T6K7R3-F1
#
_cell.length_a   1.000
_cell.length_b   1.000
_cell.length_c   1.000
_cell.angle_alpha   90.00
_cell.angle_beta   90.00
_cell.angle_gamma   90.00
#
_symmetry.space_group_name_H-M   'P 1'
#
loop_
_entity.id
_entity.type
_entity.pdbx_description
1 polymer ?
#
loop_
_entity_poly.entity_id
_entity_poly.type
_entity_poly.pdbx_seq_one_letter_code
_entity_poly.pdbx_strand_id
1 'polypeptide(L)'
;MMNFRRVLFAVILAWIISGLTYLQLDFFQYKFFTEGQFILTSLFKFILDVLLFVIIYGTIYFSIPRIKQWRMRAKYEAAQKERAKEK
;
A
#
# COMPACT_ATOMS: atom_id res chain seq x y z
N MET A 1 -14.66 -21.73 7.65
CA MET A 1 -13.92 -21.21 8.82
C MET A 1 -12.90 -20.19 8.35
N MET A 2 -13.08 -18.91 8.68
CA MET A 2 -12.05 -17.90 8.43
C MET A 2 -10.86 -18.23 9.33
N ASN A 3 -9.74 -18.64 8.73
CA ASN A 3 -8.53 -19.03 9.47
C ASN A 3 -8.19 -17.90 10.46
N PHE A 4 -8.26 -18.18 11.75
CA PHE A 4 -7.98 -17.23 12.85
C PHE A 4 -6.71 -16.40 12.60
N ARG A 5 -5.68 -17.04 12.02
CA ARG A 5 -4.43 -16.40 11.58
C ARG A 5 -4.64 -15.24 10.59
N ARG A 6 -5.58 -15.36 9.64
CA ARG A 6 -5.90 -14.28 8.68
C ARG A 6 -6.59 -13.10 9.35
N VAL A 7 -7.49 -13.36 10.30
CA VAL A 7 -8.17 -12.30 11.05
C VAL A 7 -7.17 -11.58 11.95
N LEU A 8 -6.33 -12.32 12.67
CA LEU A 8 -5.27 -11.74 13.50
C LEU A 8 -4.30 -10.87 12.69
N PHE A 9 -3.88 -11.36 11.52
CA PHE A 9 -2.98 -10.61 10.64
C PHE A 9 -3.66 -9.35 10.07
N ALA A 10 -4.95 -9.43 9.73
CA ALA A 10 -5.72 -8.29 9.27
C ALA A 10 -5.91 -7.24 10.37
N VAL A 11 -6.13 -7.66 11.62
CA VAL A 11 -6.25 -6.76 12.77
C VAL A 11 -4.90 -6.09 13.06
N ILE A 12 -3.80 -6.84 13.04
CA ILE A 12 -2.45 -6.27 13.24
C ILE A 12 -2.11 -5.28 12.12
N LEU A 13 -2.40 -5.63 10.86
CA LEU A 13 -2.22 -4.72 9.72
C LEU A 13 -3.10 -3.48 9.85
N ALA A 14 -4.38 -3.64 10.18
CA ALA A 14 -5.29 -2.51 10.37
C ALA A 14 -4.85 -1.61 11.54
N TRP A 15 -4.29 -2.18 12.60
CA TRP A 15 -3.76 -1.43 13.74
C TRP A 15 -2.48 -0.67 13.37
N ILE A 16 -1.55 -1.29 12.65
CA ILE A 16 -0.34 -0.63 12.12
C ILE A 16 -0.72 0.47 11.14
N ILE A 17 -1.63 0.17 10.20
CA ILE A 17 -2.13 1.15 9.23
C ILE A 17 -2.85 2.27 9.95
N SER A 18 -3.70 2.00 10.94
CA SER A 18 -4.42 3.03 11.70
C SER A 18 -3.48 3.91 12.53
N GLY A 19 -2.49 3.30 13.18
CA GLY A 19 -1.45 4.01 13.92
C GLY A 19 -0.58 4.90 13.01
N LEU A 20 -0.32 4.44 11.79
CA LEU A 20 0.35 5.26 10.76
C LEU A 20 -0.64 6.30 10.18
N THR A 21 -1.65 5.91 9.42
CA THR A 21 -2.52 6.83 8.65
C THR A 21 -3.49 7.71 9.43
N TYR A 22 -4.21 7.21 10.44
CA TYR A 22 -5.43 7.90 10.93
C TYR A 22 -5.32 8.50 12.33
N LEU A 23 -4.38 8.01 13.17
CA LEU A 23 -4.28 8.41 14.58
C LEU A 23 -3.01 9.17 14.96
N GLN A 24 -1.88 9.02 14.24
CA GLN A 24 -0.61 9.63 14.66
C GLN A 24 0.34 10.10 13.54
N LEU A 25 -0.07 10.13 12.27
CA LEU A 25 0.74 10.85 11.27
C LEU A 25 0.47 12.35 11.40
N ASP A 26 1.44 13.08 11.95
CA ASP A 26 1.55 14.55 11.84
C ASP A 26 1.39 15.03 10.38
N PHE A 27 1.59 14.12 9.42
CA PHE A 27 1.32 14.29 7.99
C PHE A 27 -0.13 14.73 7.70
N PHE A 28 -1.14 14.27 8.44
CA PHE A 28 -2.56 14.61 8.17
C PHE A 28 -3.15 15.68 9.11
N GLN A 29 -2.36 16.23 10.03
CA GLN A 29 -2.80 17.29 10.93
C GLN A 29 -2.73 18.66 10.27
N TYR A 30 -3.56 18.90 9.26
CA TYR A 30 -3.63 20.21 8.63
C TYR A 30 -4.55 21.14 9.41
N LYS A 31 -3.97 22.14 10.06
CA LYS A 31 -4.73 23.31 10.51
C LYS A 31 -4.99 24.20 9.30
N PHE A 32 -6.11 23.95 8.62
CA PHE A 32 -6.57 24.80 7.51
C PHE A 32 -7.04 26.18 8.00
N PHE A 33 -7.44 26.26 9.28
CA PHE A 33 -7.87 27.48 9.94
C PHE A 33 -7.12 27.62 11.26
N THR A 34 -6.43 28.74 11.44
CA THR A 34 -5.85 29.15 12.72
C THR A 34 -6.27 30.60 12.94
N GLU A 35 -6.80 30.92 14.12
CA GLU A 35 -7.22 32.30 14.49
C GLU A 35 -8.19 32.95 13.48
N GLY A 36 -9.08 32.16 12.87
CA GLY A 36 -10.09 32.65 11.92
C GLY A 36 -9.57 32.96 10.51
N GLN A 37 -8.28 32.73 10.24
CA GLN A 37 -7.70 32.92 8.91
C GLN A 37 -7.41 31.58 8.23
N PHE A 38 -7.67 31.54 6.91
CA PHE A 38 -7.39 30.37 6.09
C PHE A 38 -5.91 30.31 5.72
N ILE A 39 -5.26 29.19 6.00
CA ILE A 39 -3.84 28.99 5.73
C ILE A 39 -3.67 28.22 4.42
N LEU A 40 -3.44 28.96 3.33
CA LEU A 40 -3.18 28.43 1.99
C LEU A 40 -2.00 27.45 1.93
N THR A 41 -0.98 27.64 2.77
CA THR A 41 0.19 26.75 2.82
C THR A 41 -0.15 25.35 3.34
N SER A 42 -1.10 25.25 4.28
CA SER A 42 -1.62 23.96 4.76
C SER A 42 -2.42 23.24 3.67
N LEU A 43 -3.19 23.98 2.87
CA LEU A 43 -3.92 23.43 1.71
C LEU A 43 -2.97 22.88 0.65
N PHE A 44 -1.91 23.62 0.33
CA PHE A 44 -0.92 23.17 -0.64
C PHE A 44 -0.17 21.91 -0.18
N LYS A 45 0.23 21.86 1.11
CA LYS A 45 0.83 20.64 1.70
C LYS A 45 -0.13 19.45 1.64
N PHE A 46 -1.40 19.65 1.99
CA PHE A 46 -2.42 18.60 1.86
C PHE A 46 -2.52 18.03 0.44
N ILE A 47 -2.57 18.89 -0.57
CA ILE A 47 -2.64 18.46 -1.96
C ILE A 47 -1.39 17.65 -2.37
N LEU A 48 -0.20 18.11 -1.97
CA LEU A 48 1.05 17.40 -2.24
C LEU A 48 1.07 16.02 -1.59
N ASP A 49 0.65 15.92 -0.34
CA ASP A 49 0.68 14.67 0.41
C ASP A 49 -0.37 13.67 -0.13
N VAL A 50 -1.55 14.15 -0.53
CA VAL A 50 -2.55 13.34 -1.23
C VAL A 50 -2.03 12.84 -2.57
N LEU A 51 -1.37 13.69 -3.36
CA LEU A 51 -0.76 13.28 -4.64
C LEU A 51 0.31 12.22 -4.42
N LEU A 52 1.18 12.41 -3.42
CA LEU A 52 2.23 11.46 -3.09
C LEU A 52 1.65 10.12 -2.66
N PHE A 53 0.60 10.14 -1.84
CA PHE A 53 -0.12 8.93 -1.44
C PHE A 53 -0.74 8.20 -2.64
N VAL A 54 -1.40 8.92 -3.54
CA VAL A 54 -2.00 8.34 -4.75
C VAL A 54 -0.94 7.68 -5.63
N ILE A 55 0.22 8.33 -5.80
CA ILE A 55 1.33 7.76 -6.58
C ILE A 55 1.82 6.46 -5.93
N ILE A 56 2.15 6.49 -4.63
CA ILE A 56 2.65 5.31 -3.91
C ILE A 56 1.63 4.17 -3.96
N TYR A 57 0.37 4.48 -3.64
CA TYR A 57 -0.71 3.50 -3.65
C TYR A 57 -0.92 2.91 -5.05
N GLY A 58 -0.93 3.76 -6.08
CA GLY A 58 -1.02 3.33 -7.48
C GLY A 58 0.14 2.40 -7.86
N THR A 59 1.38 2.78 -7.55
CA THR A 59 2.57 1.95 -7.80
C THR A 59 2.44 0.58 -7.14
N ILE A 60 2.02 0.52 -5.87
CA ILE A 60 1.83 -0.75 -5.15
C ILE A 60 0.71 -1.56 -5.81
N TYR A 61 -0.44 -0.94 -6.09
CA TYR A 61 -1.61 -1.58 -6.68
C TYR A 61 -1.30 -2.23 -8.04
N PHE A 62 -0.52 -1.56 -8.89
CA PHE A 62 -0.11 -2.11 -10.19
C PHE A 62 1.07 -3.10 -10.11
N SER A 63 1.94 -2.98 -9.10
CA SER A 63 3.11 -3.85 -8.95
C SER A 63 2.75 -5.22 -8.37
N ILE A 64 1.82 -5.29 -7.42
CA ILE A 64 1.41 -6.55 -6.76
C ILE A 64 0.93 -7.62 -7.77
N PRO A 65 0.04 -7.31 -8.74
CA PRO A 65 -0.40 -8.27 -9.75
C PRO A 65 0.75 -8.76 -10.64
N ARG A 66 1.68 -7.86 -11.00
CA ARG A 66 2.84 -8.20 -11.85
C ARG A 66 3.80 -9.14 -11.13
N ILE A 67 4.04 -8.95 -9.83
CA ILE A 67 4.86 -9.86 -9.02
C ILE A 67 4.26 -11.28 -9.01
N LYS A 68 2.93 -11.39 -8.89
CA LYS A 68 2.24 -12.68 -8.93
C LYS A 68 2.39 -13.37 -10.29
N GLN A 69 2.28 -12.61 -11.38
CA GLN A 69 2.49 -13.13 -12.74
C GLN A 69 3.94 -13.55 -13.00
N TRP A 70 4.92 -12.78 -12.52
CA TRP A 70 6.34 -13.13 -12.62
C TRP A 70 6.66 -14.45 -11.92
N ARG A 71 6.15 -14.64 -10.70
CA ARG A 71 6.33 -15.87 -9.95
C ARG A 71 5.68 -17.09 -10.64
N MET A 72 4.54 -16.89 -11.28
CA MET A 72 3.89 -17.92 -12.10
C MET A 72 4.75 -18.28 -13.32
N ARG A 73 5.21 -17.28 -14.09
CA ARG A 73 6.07 -17.51 -15.26
C ARG A 73 7.36 -18.27 -14.90
N ALA A 74 8.03 -17.88 -13.82
CA ALA A 74 9.22 -18.57 -13.34
C ALA A 74 8.96 -20.05 -13.01
N LYS A 75 7.79 -20.38 -12.43
CA LYS A 75 7.39 -21.77 -12.21
C LYS A 75 7.14 -22.55 -13.50
N TYR A 76 6.50 -21.92 -14.48
CA TYR A 76 6.24 -22.56 -15.77
C TYR A 76 7.52 -22.82 -16.55
N GLU A 77 8.48 -21.89 -16.55
CA GLU A 77 9.78 -22.07 -17.20
C GLU A 77 10.61 -23.18 -16.52
N ALA A 78 10.60 -23.24 -15.18
CA ALA A 78 11.27 -24.31 -14.45
C ALA A 78 10.67 -25.70 -14.80
N ALA A 79 9.34 -25.82 -14.83
CA ALA A 79 8.66 -27.07 -15.18
C ALA A 79 8.88 -27.49 -16.64
N GLN A 80 8.99 -26.54 -17.59
CA GLN A 80 9.34 -26.87 -18.97
C GLN A 80 10.79 -27.35 -19.11
N LYS A 81 11.73 -26.77 -18.36
CA LYS A 81 13.14 -27.22 -18.37
C LYS A 81 13.32 -28.61 -17.76
N GLU A 82 12.55 -28.97 -16.73
CA GLU A 82 12.56 -30.33 -16.17
C GLU A 82 12.02 -31.35 -17.17
N ARG A 83 10.89 -31.08 -17.81
CA ARG A 83 10.31 -31.96 -18.85
C ARG A 83 11.20 -32.13 -20.09
N ALA A 84 12.02 -31.12 -20.41
CA ALA A 84 12.97 -31.19 -21.51
C ALA A 84 14.24 -31.99 -21.17
N LYS A 85 14.51 -32.25 -19.88
CA LYS A 85 15.63 -33.08 -19.42
C LYS A 85 15.25 -34.55 -19.21
N GLU A 86 13.96 -34.87 -19.10
CA GLU A 86 13.43 -36.24 -18.99
C GLU A 86 13.21 -36.93 -20.35
N LYS A 87 13.42 -36.21 -21.47
CA LYS A 87 13.50 -36.76 -22.84
C LYS A 87 14.94 -36.91 -23.27
#